data_AF-A0A3D1PBM8-F1
#
_entry.id   AF-A0A3D1PBM8-F1
#
_cell.length_a   1.000
_cell.length_b   1.000
_cell.length_c   1.000
_cell.angle_alpha   90.00
_cell.angle_beta   90.00
_cell.angle_gamma   90.00
#
_symmetry.space_group_name_H-M   'P 1'
#
loop_
_entity.id
_entity.type
_entity.pdbx_description
1 polymer ?
#
loop_
_entity_poly.entity_id
_entity_poly.type
_entity_poly.pdbx_seq_one_letter_code
_entity_poly.pdbx_strand_id
1 'polypeptide(L)'
;MAEIIGDDSGNILLGTADSDFIKGLAGADYIDGADGSDVITGGEDGDILFGGDGIDGIDGGNGNDFCYGEDGIDFIEAGDGNDYLNGGQGDDFLVGQIGNDILDGGNGNDFCDGGISSDIILGGAGDDIITGGVGADDDLLFGGSGKDVFSFVEPAQGIDT
;
A
#
# COMPACT_ATOMS: atom_id res chain seq x y z
N MET A 1 -3.99 22.04 0.38
CA MET A 1 -4.22 21.87 -1.08
C MET A 1 -3.31 22.72 -1.91
N ALA A 2 -2.05 22.31 -1.83
CA ALA A 2 -1.00 22.52 -2.79
C ALA A 2 -1.04 21.42 -3.88
N GLU A 3 -0.37 21.71 -4.98
CA GLU A 3 -0.02 20.74 -6.02
C GLU A 3 1.51 20.77 -6.13
N ILE A 4 2.14 19.62 -5.93
CA ILE A 4 3.60 19.44 -5.87
C ILE A 4 3.97 18.41 -6.92
N ILE A 5 4.85 18.77 -7.85
CA ILE A 5 5.21 17.92 -8.99
C ILE A 5 6.73 17.89 -9.10
N GLY A 6 7.27 16.68 -9.19
CA GLY A 6 8.66 16.38 -9.46
C GLY A 6 9.07 16.57 -10.92
N ASP A 7 10.18 15.94 -11.28
CA ASP A 7 10.72 15.81 -12.62
C ASP A 7 11.23 14.38 -12.86
N ASP A 8 11.89 14.12 -13.99
CA ASP A 8 12.36 12.77 -14.34
C ASP A 8 13.61 12.33 -13.55
N SER A 9 13.91 12.97 -12.42
CA SER A 9 15.03 12.64 -11.52
C SER A 9 14.49 12.31 -10.15
N GLY A 10 15.19 11.47 -9.37
CA GLY A 10 14.83 11.25 -7.97
C GLY A 10 14.76 12.56 -7.17
N ASN A 11 13.58 12.83 -6.61
CA ASN A 11 13.19 14.04 -5.91
C ASN A 11 12.94 13.78 -4.42
N ILE A 12 12.87 14.90 -3.68
CA ILE A 12 12.33 14.91 -2.32
C ILE A 12 11.16 15.88 -2.35
N LEU A 13 9.95 15.35 -2.27
CA LEU A 13 8.70 16.10 -2.32
C LEU A 13 8.04 16.04 -0.95
N LEU A 14 7.78 17.20 -0.35
CA LEU A 14 7.21 17.32 0.98
C LEU A 14 5.91 18.11 0.91
N GLY A 15 4.83 17.48 1.35
CA GLY A 15 3.52 18.07 1.53
C GLY A 15 3.46 19.09 2.66
N THR A 16 2.24 19.53 2.94
CA THR A 16 1.89 20.50 3.96
C THR A 16 0.85 19.88 4.89
N ALA A 17 0.49 20.57 5.97
CA ALA A 17 -0.54 20.07 6.90
C ALA A 17 -2.00 20.15 6.36
N ASP A 18 -2.17 20.43 5.06
CA ASP A 18 -3.45 20.50 4.38
C ASP A 18 -3.45 19.45 3.26
N SER A 19 -4.60 18.86 2.92
CA SER A 19 -4.74 17.91 1.81
C SER A 19 -4.04 18.34 0.52
N ASP A 20 -3.10 17.58 -0.01
CA ASP A 20 -2.23 17.91 -1.13
C ASP A 20 -2.33 16.91 -2.30
N PHE A 21 -1.89 17.36 -3.48
CA PHE A 21 -1.66 16.50 -4.64
C PHE A 21 -0.16 16.45 -4.94
N ILE A 22 0.45 15.27 -4.85
CA ILE A 22 1.90 15.11 -5.00
C ILE A 22 2.21 14.07 -6.08
N LYS A 23 3.14 14.38 -6.99
CA LYS A 23 3.52 13.50 -8.10
C LYS A 23 5.04 13.45 -8.28
N GLY A 24 5.63 12.26 -8.20
CA GLY A 24 7.05 12.00 -8.42
C GLY A 24 7.45 12.10 -9.91
N LEU A 25 6.73 11.34 -10.74
CA LEU A 25 6.95 11.14 -12.18
C LEU A 25 7.91 10.00 -12.48
N ALA A 26 9.21 10.26 -12.62
CA ALA A 26 10.16 9.21 -12.94
C ALA A 26 11.44 9.39 -12.13
N GLY A 27 12.12 8.28 -11.88
CA GLY A 27 13.29 8.26 -11.01
C GLY A 27 12.89 8.05 -9.56
N ALA A 28 13.75 7.38 -8.80
CA ALA A 28 13.46 7.01 -7.43
C ALA A 28 13.26 8.22 -6.50
N ASP A 29 11.99 8.46 -6.15
CA ASP A 29 11.50 9.59 -5.39
C ASP A 29 11.32 9.28 -3.90
N TYR A 30 11.40 10.34 -3.10
CA TYR A 30 10.96 10.34 -1.70
C TYR A 30 9.81 11.33 -1.58
N ILE A 31 8.63 10.84 -1.22
CA ILE A 31 7.41 11.64 -1.10
C ILE A 31 6.81 11.48 0.29
N ASP A 32 6.50 12.60 0.94
CA ASP A 32 5.91 12.65 2.28
C ASP A 32 4.72 13.62 2.26
N GLY A 33 3.50 13.12 2.48
CA GLY A 33 2.25 13.90 2.50
C GLY A 33 2.12 14.82 3.71
N ALA A 34 2.71 14.44 4.85
CA ALA A 34 2.56 15.06 6.16
C ALA A 34 1.12 14.93 6.73
N ASP A 35 0.57 15.96 7.38
CA ASP A 35 -0.80 15.90 7.86
C ASP A 35 -1.76 16.26 6.71
N GLY A 36 -2.88 15.59 6.54
CA GLY A 36 -3.74 15.92 5.41
C GLY A 36 -4.74 14.85 5.04
N SER A 37 -5.10 14.85 3.77
CA SER A 37 -5.83 13.76 3.13
C SER A 37 -5.37 13.87 1.71
N ASP A 38 -4.25 13.22 1.45
CA ASP A 38 -3.37 13.50 0.34
C ASP A 38 -3.59 12.52 -0.79
N VAL A 39 -3.19 12.93 -1.98
CA VAL A 39 -3.16 12.06 -3.15
C VAL A 39 -1.73 12.07 -3.69
N ILE A 40 -1.07 10.93 -3.57
CA ILE A 40 0.34 10.73 -3.88
C ILE A 40 0.43 9.76 -5.06
N THR A 41 1.24 10.13 -6.05
CA THR A 41 1.62 9.23 -7.15
C THR A 41 3.15 9.19 -7.24
N GLY A 42 3.75 8.00 -7.09
CA GLY A 42 5.19 7.78 -7.27
C GLY A 42 5.57 7.94 -8.74
N GLY A 43 5.20 6.97 -9.56
CA GLY A 43 5.30 7.05 -11.01
C GLY A 43 6.10 5.90 -11.60
N GLU A 44 7.32 6.17 -12.08
CA GLU A 44 8.22 5.17 -12.63
C GLU A 44 9.48 5.06 -11.76
N ASP A 45 10.07 3.87 -11.72
CA ASP A 45 11.19 3.49 -10.85
C ASP A 45 10.74 3.31 -9.38
N GLY A 46 11.64 2.81 -8.53
CA GLY A 46 11.28 2.46 -7.14
C GLY A 46 11.29 3.66 -6.20
N ASP A 47 10.14 3.96 -5.62
CA ASP A 47 9.86 5.13 -4.80
C ASP A 47 9.67 4.80 -3.30
N ILE A 48 9.71 5.83 -2.46
CA ILE A 48 9.34 5.77 -1.05
C ILE A 48 8.27 6.82 -0.78
N LEU A 49 7.07 6.37 -0.42
CA LEU A 49 5.85 7.17 -0.32
C LEU A 49 5.27 7.07 1.10
N PHE A 50 5.06 8.20 1.76
CA PHE A 50 4.39 8.31 3.07
C PHE A 50 3.13 9.16 2.93
N GLY A 51 1.98 8.61 3.34
CA GLY A 51 0.69 9.33 3.43
C GLY A 51 0.72 10.34 4.56
N GLY A 52 0.90 9.84 5.79
CA GLY A 52 1.04 10.66 6.99
C GLY A 52 -0.19 10.58 7.88
N ASP A 53 -0.56 11.70 8.53
CA ASP A 53 -1.78 11.74 9.32
C ASP A 53 -2.95 12.08 8.37
N GLY A 54 -3.93 11.20 8.16
CA GLY A 54 -4.93 11.54 7.15
C GLY A 54 -5.91 10.47 6.72
N ILE A 55 -6.42 10.67 5.51
CA ILE A 55 -7.10 9.65 4.71
C ILE A 55 -6.44 9.82 3.36
N ASP A 56 -5.45 8.99 3.08
CA ASP A 56 -4.55 9.21 1.99
C ASP A 56 -4.80 8.22 0.85
N GLY A 57 -4.56 8.68 -0.37
CA GLY A 57 -4.55 7.85 -1.57
C GLY A 57 -3.14 7.77 -2.13
N ILE A 58 -2.55 6.59 -2.14
CA ILE A 58 -1.18 6.35 -2.61
C ILE A 58 -1.22 5.41 -3.82
N ASP A 59 -0.62 5.85 -4.92
CA ASP A 59 -0.37 5.07 -6.14
C ASP A 59 1.15 4.98 -6.36
N GLY A 60 1.73 3.79 -6.18
CA GLY A 60 3.18 3.54 -6.34
C GLY A 60 3.61 3.72 -7.80
N GLY A 61 2.91 3.04 -8.71
CA GLY A 61 3.13 3.10 -10.14
C GLY A 61 3.92 1.90 -10.64
N ASN A 62 4.95 2.12 -11.44
CA ASN A 62 5.87 1.07 -11.89
C ASN A 62 7.15 1.17 -11.09
N GLY A 63 7.58 0.12 -10.41
CA GLY A 63 8.73 0.26 -9.53
C GLY A 63 9.02 -0.98 -8.72
N ASN A 64 9.78 -0.80 -7.66
CA ASN A 64 9.64 -1.65 -6.48
C ASN A 64 9.51 -0.61 -5.36
N ASP A 65 8.28 -0.36 -4.95
CA ASP A 65 7.91 0.81 -4.17
C ASP A 65 7.77 0.46 -2.69
N PHE A 66 7.97 1.46 -1.84
CA PHE A 66 7.67 1.39 -0.42
C PHE A 66 6.58 2.40 -0.10
N CYS A 67 5.37 1.91 0.15
CA CYS A 67 4.20 2.73 0.43
C CYS A 67 3.77 2.57 1.91
N TYR A 68 3.64 3.69 2.62
CA TYR A 68 3.22 3.74 4.02
C TYR A 68 2.01 4.68 4.14
N GLY A 69 0.86 4.18 4.63
CA GLY A 69 -0.32 5.00 4.92
C GLY A 69 -0.10 5.88 6.16
N GLU A 70 0.40 5.26 7.23
CA GLU A 70 0.62 5.84 8.56
C GLU A 70 -0.66 5.95 9.40
N ASP A 71 -1.10 7.14 9.82
CA ASP A 71 -2.24 7.28 10.73
C ASP A 71 -3.48 7.69 9.92
N GLY A 72 -4.44 6.81 9.68
CA GLY A 72 -5.54 7.19 8.81
C GLY A 72 -6.61 6.16 8.50
N ILE A 73 -7.23 6.31 7.34
CA ILE A 73 -7.93 5.24 6.64
C ILE A 73 -7.44 5.39 5.20
N ASP A 74 -6.49 4.56 4.82
CA ASP A 74 -5.69 4.82 3.64
C ASP A 74 -6.01 3.85 2.50
N PHE A 75 -5.79 4.34 1.28
CA PHE A 75 -6.01 3.59 0.05
C PHE A 75 -4.67 3.52 -0.68
N ILE A 76 -4.05 2.33 -0.68
CA ILE A 76 -2.73 2.11 -1.24
C ILE A 76 -2.82 1.11 -2.38
N GLU A 77 -2.46 1.55 -3.58
CA GLU A 77 -2.28 0.72 -4.77
C GLU A 77 -0.80 0.79 -5.16
N ALA A 78 -0.05 -0.32 -5.11
CA ALA A 78 1.40 -0.27 -5.37
C ALA A 78 1.73 -0.29 -6.86
N GLY A 79 1.10 -1.18 -7.65
CA GLY A 79 1.20 -1.16 -9.11
C GLY A 79 2.07 -2.29 -9.66
N ASP A 80 2.90 -1.99 -10.65
CA ASP A 80 3.78 -2.99 -11.26
C ASP A 80 5.10 -3.03 -10.49
N GLY A 81 5.42 -4.11 -9.79
CA GLY A 81 6.62 -4.13 -8.96
C GLY A 81 6.75 -5.33 -8.04
N ASN A 82 7.78 -5.36 -7.21
CA ASN A 82 7.75 -6.18 -5.99
C ASN A 82 7.78 -5.17 -4.86
N ASP A 83 6.60 -4.88 -4.36
CA ASP A 83 6.35 -3.70 -3.56
C ASP A 83 6.22 -4.06 -2.07
N TYR A 84 6.38 -3.05 -1.23
CA TYR A 84 6.12 -3.13 0.19
C TYR A 84 5.04 -2.10 0.55
N LEU A 85 3.94 -2.58 1.13
CA LEU A 85 2.84 -1.74 1.57
C LEU A 85 2.64 -1.91 3.08
N ASN A 86 2.46 -0.79 3.78
CA ASN A 86 2.07 -0.75 5.18
C ASN A 86 0.88 0.20 5.36
N GLY A 87 -0.25 -0.30 5.86
CA GLY A 87 -1.45 0.52 6.12
C GLY A 87 -1.21 1.44 7.29
N GLY A 88 -1.01 0.87 8.47
CA GLY A 88 -0.56 1.59 9.66
C GLY A 88 -1.59 1.55 10.77
N GLN A 89 -2.18 2.69 11.12
CA GLN A 89 -3.37 2.77 11.97
C GLN A 89 -4.55 3.12 11.08
N GLY A 90 -5.63 2.36 11.13
CA GLY A 90 -6.74 2.63 10.24
C GLY A 90 -7.43 1.37 9.78
N ASP A 91 -8.66 1.50 9.29
CA ASP A 91 -9.26 0.40 8.53
C ASP A 91 -8.83 0.59 7.06
N ASP A 92 -7.66 0.06 6.67
CA ASP A 92 -6.98 0.41 5.43
C ASP A 92 -7.33 -0.50 4.24
N PHE A 93 -7.05 -0.01 3.03
CA PHE A 93 -7.25 -0.74 1.78
C PHE A 93 -5.95 -0.85 1.00
N LEU A 94 -5.38 -2.05 0.92
CA LEU A 94 -4.07 -2.32 0.35
C LEU A 94 -4.16 -3.26 -0.85
N VAL A 95 -3.57 -2.87 -1.99
CA VAL A 95 -3.54 -3.68 -3.21
C VAL A 95 -2.12 -3.69 -3.80
N GLY A 96 -1.50 -4.87 -3.85
CA GLY A 96 -0.17 -5.07 -4.44
C GLY A 96 -0.17 -4.88 -5.97
N GLN A 97 -1.14 -5.50 -6.64
CA GLN A 97 -1.29 -5.55 -8.10
C GLN A 97 -0.34 -6.54 -8.80
N ILE A 98 0.72 -6.13 -9.49
CA ILE A 98 1.54 -7.05 -10.28
C ILE A 98 2.91 -7.22 -9.66
N GLY A 99 3.16 -8.43 -9.16
CA GLY A 99 4.47 -8.96 -8.80
C GLY A 99 4.44 -9.60 -7.42
N ASN A 100 5.59 -9.78 -6.77
CA ASN A 100 5.63 -10.50 -5.49
C ASN A 100 5.70 -9.48 -4.36
N ASP A 101 4.55 -9.16 -3.81
CA ASP A 101 4.40 -8.02 -2.90
C ASP A 101 4.41 -8.47 -1.44
N ILE A 102 4.69 -7.51 -0.56
CA ILE A 102 4.58 -7.68 0.89
C ILE A 102 3.61 -6.62 1.40
N LEU A 103 2.46 -7.06 1.92
CA LEU A 103 1.42 -6.21 2.47
C LEU A 103 1.34 -6.41 3.99
N ASP A 104 1.29 -5.32 4.75
CA ASP A 104 1.05 -5.30 6.19
C ASP A 104 -0.07 -4.31 6.51
N GLY A 105 -1.26 -4.81 6.87
CA GLY A 105 -2.43 -3.98 7.19
C GLY A 105 -2.19 -3.07 8.40
N GLY A 106 -1.59 -3.62 9.44
CA GLY A 106 -1.25 -2.86 10.64
C GLY A 106 -2.33 -3.01 11.72
N ASN A 107 -2.92 -1.91 12.18
CA ASN A 107 -4.00 -1.95 13.17
C ASN A 107 -5.28 -1.38 12.58
N GLY A 108 -6.38 -2.09 12.81
CA GLY A 108 -7.70 -1.79 12.29
C GLY A 108 -8.20 -2.97 11.49
N ASN A 109 -9.36 -2.83 10.87
CA ASN A 109 -9.97 -3.91 10.09
C ASN A 109 -9.63 -3.68 8.63
N ASP A 110 -8.59 -4.35 8.17
CA ASP A 110 -7.96 -4.04 6.90
C ASP A 110 -8.51 -4.91 5.77
N PHE A 111 -8.46 -4.37 4.55
CA PHE A 111 -8.60 -5.15 3.33
C PHE A 111 -7.26 -5.23 2.63
N CYS A 112 -6.77 -6.45 2.41
CA CYS A 112 -5.50 -6.69 1.72
C CYS A 112 -5.72 -7.62 0.51
N ASP A 113 -5.31 -7.16 -0.68
CA ASP A 113 -5.28 -7.93 -1.92
C ASP A 113 -3.87 -7.97 -2.51
N GLY A 114 -3.26 -9.16 -2.54
CA GLY A 114 -1.92 -9.34 -3.11
C GLY A 114 -1.86 -9.08 -4.61
N GLY A 115 -2.93 -9.39 -5.35
CA GLY A 115 -2.96 -9.22 -6.80
C GLY A 115 -2.47 -10.45 -7.57
N ILE A 116 -1.39 -10.32 -8.33
CA ILE A 116 -0.88 -11.33 -9.27
C ILE A 116 0.55 -11.68 -8.91
N SER A 117 0.85 -12.98 -8.87
CA SER A 117 2.11 -13.61 -8.43
C SER A 117 2.06 -13.95 -6.94
N SER A 118 3.20 -14.32 -6.35
CA SER A 118 3.22 -14.91 -5.01
C SER A 118 3.48 -13.87 -3.95
N ASP A 119 2.48 -13.61 -3.12
CA ASP A 119 2.50 -12.49 -2.17
C ASP A 119 2.67 -12.95 -0.72
N ILE A 120 3.11 -12.02 0.13
CA ILE A 120 3.09 -12.18 1.58
C ILE A 120 2.17 -11.12 2.16
N ILE A 121 1.10 -11.55 2.82
CA ILE A 121 0.10 -10.65 3.38
C ILE A 121 -0.05 -10.89 4.87
N LEU A 122 0.12 -9.81 5.64
CA LEU A 122 -0.14 -9.74 7.07
C LEU A 122 -1.34 -8.80 7.28
N GLY A 123 -2.45 -9.32 7.82
CA GLY A 123 -3.61 -8.50 8.19
C GLY A 123 -3.27 -7.58 9.36
N GLY A 124 -2.76 -8.18 10.44
CA GLY A 124 -2.26 -7.42 11.58
C GLY A 124 -3.22 -7.52 12.76
N ALA A 125 -3.76 -6.40 13.22
CA ALA A 125 -4.62 -6.36 14.40
C ALA A 125 -6.00 -5.78 14.07
N GLY A 126 -7.00 -6.64 14.01
CA GLY A 126 -8.40 -6.31 13.78
C GLY A 126 -9.09 -7.49 13.11
N ASP A 127 -10.31 -7.29 12.64
CA ASP A 127 -11.03 -8.31 11.88
C ASP A 127 -10.78 -8.10 10.38
N ASP A 128 -9.77 -8.76 9.81
CA ASP A 128 -9.25 -8.43 8.48
C ASP A 128 -9.89 -9.24 7.34
N ILE A 129 -9.84 -8.71 6.12
CA ILE A 129 -10.21 -9.41 4.89
C ILE A 129 -8.98 -9.53 3.99
N ILE A 130 -8.55 -10.77 3.74
CA ILE A 130 -7.29 -11.04 3.04
C ILE A 130 -7.55 -11.92 1.81
N THR A 131 -6.98 -11.55 0.67
CA THR A 131 -6.96 -12.36 -0.55
C THR A 131 -5.59 -12.30 -1.20
N GLY A 132 -5.07 -13.43 -1.68
CA GLY A 132 -3.87 -13.47 -2.54
C GLY A 132 -4.16 -13.11 -3.99
N GLY A 133 -5.23 -12.35 -4.24
CA GLY A 133 -5.67 -11.99 -5.59
C GLY A 133 -5.96 -13.15 -6.55
N VAL A 134 -5.63 -12.93 -7.83
CA VAL A 134 -6.00 -13.80 -8.95
C VAL A 134 -4.80 -14.58 -9.47
N GLY A 135 -4.93 -15.90 -9.47
CA GLY A 135 -3.87 -16.76 -9.94
C GLY A 135 -3.83 -18.06 -9.17
N ALA A 136 -2.90 -18.93 -9.54
CA ALA A 136 -2.61 -20.13 -8.78
C ALA A 136 -1.17 -20.00 -8.26
N ASP A 137 -1.00 -18.99 -7.41
CA ASP A 137 0.28 -18.55 -6.88
C ASP A 137 0.47 -19.05 -5.44
N ASP A 138 1.72 -19.02 -4.97
CA ASP A 138 2.10 -19.60 -3.67
C ASP A 138 2.04 -18.52 -2.57
N ASP A 139 0.86 -17.94 -2.34
CA ASP A 139 0.67 -16.86 -1.37
C ASP A 139 0.82 -17.33 0.08
N LEU A 140 1.35 -16.44 0.92
CA LEU A 140 1.46 -16.60 2.36
C LEU A 140 0.56 -15.58 3.05
N LEU A 141 -0.59 -16.04 3.54
CA LEU A 141 -1.61 -15.19 4.15
C LEU A 141 -1.66 -15.41 5.67
N PHE A 142 -1.47 -14.33 6.43
CA PHE A 142 -1.52 -14.30 7.89
C PHE A 142 -2.57 -13.28 8.36
N GLY A 143 -3.57 -13.75 9.11
CA GLY A 143 -4.63 -12.87 9.65
C GLY A 143 -4.11 -12.01 10.79
N GLY A 144 -3.57 -12.66 11.81
CA GLY A 144 -3.04 -11.98 12.98
C GLY A 144 -4.06 -11.97 14.11
N SER A 145 -4.26 -10.83 14.76
CA SER A 145 -5.11 -10.72 15.94
C SER A 145 -6.52 -10.28 15.57
N GLY A 146 -7.49 -11.18 15.64
CA GLY A 146 -8.90 -10.82 15.50
C GLY A 146 -9.70 -11.95 14.90
N LYS A 147 -10.67 -11.63 14.06
CA LYS A 147 -11.44 -12.61 13.29
C LYS A 147 -11.32 -12.33 11.81
N ASP A 148 -10.41 -13.07 11.19
CA ASP A 148 -10.03 -12.78 9.83
C ASP A 148 -10.81 -13.63 8.83
N VAL A 149 -10.97 -13.08 7.62
CA VAL A 149 -11.63 -13.71 6.50
C VAL A 149 -10.64 -13.83 5.36
N PHE A 150 -10.25 -15.06 5.05
CA PHE A 150 -9.47 -15.36 3.85
C PHE A 150 -10.42 -15.64 2.68
N SER A 151 -10.37 -14.77 1.68
CA SER A 151 -11.03 -14.97 0.40
C SER A 151 -10.07 -15.65 -0.56
N PHE A 152 -10.49 -16.78 -1.12
CA PHE A 152 -9.71 -17.56 -2.06
C PHE A 152 -10.42 -17.58 -3.40
N VAL A 153 -9.75 -17.09 -4.44
CA VAL A 153 -10.29 -17.10 -5.81
C VAL A 153 -9.98 -18.44 -6.51
N GLU A 154 -8.94 -19.17 -6.04
CA GLU A 154 -8.50 -20.52 -6.43
C GLU A 154 -7.86 -21.20 -5.17
N PRO A 155 -7.42 -22.48 -5.16
CA PRO A 155 -7.10 -23.18 -3.90
C PRO A 155 -5.75 -22.74 -3.28
N ALA A 156 -5.70 -21.54 -2.68
CA ALA A 156 -4.57 -21.07 -1.88
C ALA A 156 -4.62 -21.66 -0.45
N GLN A 157 -3.52 -21.50 0.31
CA GLN A 157 -3.39 -21.94 1.70
C GLN A 157 -3.34 -20.70 2.62
N GLY A 158 -4.41 -20.38 3.34
CA GLY A 158 -4.39 -19.34 4.38
C GLY A 158 -4.28 -19.93 5.78
N ILE A 159 -3.65 -19.18 6.69
CA ILE A 159 -3.48 -19.56 8.10
C ILE A 159 -4.00 -18.44 8.99
N ASP A 160 -5.01 -18.76 9.79
CA ASP A 160 -5.51 -17.95 10.91
C ASP A 160 -4.84 -18.47 12.20
N THR A 161 -3.91 -17.72 12.80
CA THR A 161 -3.19 -18.12 14.04
C THR A 161 -3.00 -16.99 15.02
#